data_AF-A0A975BGW4-F1
#
_entry.id   AF-A0A975BGW4-F1
#
_cell.length_a   1.000
_cell.length_b   1.000
_cell.length_c   1.000
_cell.angle_alpha   90.00
_cell.angle_beta   90.00
_cell.angle_gamma   90.00
#
_symmetry.space_group_name_H-M   'P 1'
#
loop_
_entity.id
_entity.type
_entity.pdbx_description
1 polymer ?
#
loop_
_entity_poly.entity_id
_entity_poly.type
_entity_poly.pdbx_seq_one_letter_code
_entity_poly.pdbx_strand_id
1 'polypeptide(L)'
;MLNEFTNFVSVFWVIFSFSFLVALTGAMSPGPLLTYTIIKSAKATGSRGYLMGAWIILGHAILELAIIILLLSGFSFILKNIFVVRAIGVVGGLILIYFGLSIVRNVYLGNIPTDFLNSPGKQTQTSSEDSPENKGLENPVIGGIMVSMSNPYWWVWWATIGLAFMIQFEISFDSWPKLLAFFLGHEAGDLICYLLISTLAFFGLRKLDRKAYYGVLVFCGVFMILFGVYLGISPLVMKN
;
A
#
# COMPACT_ATOMS: atom_id res chain seq x y z
N MET A 1 -25.12 -10.53 -31.55
CA MET A 1 -24.25 -9.34 -31.40
C MET A 1 -24.65 -8.45 -30.23
N LEU A 2 -25.89 -7.95 -30.13
CA LEU A 2 -26.28 -7.10 -28.99
C LEU A 2 -26.15 -7.83 -27.63
N ASN A 3 -26.66 -9.06 -27.51
CA ASN A 3 -26.61 -9.83 -26.26
C ASN A 3 -25.18 -10.17 -25.81
N GLU A 4 -24.31 -10.53 -26.75
CA GLU A 4 -22.88 -10.79 -26.50
C GLU A 4 -22.17 -9.51 -26.00
N PHE A 5 -22.45 -8.37 -26.64
CA PHE A 5 -21.89 -7.08 -26.24
C PHE A 5 -22.40 -6.62 -24.87
N THR A 6 -23.69 -6.79 -24.58
CA THR A 6 -24.26 -6.44 -23.26
C THR A 6 -23.72 -7.36 -22.16
N ASN A 7 -23.54 -8.65 -22.44
CA ASN A 7 -22.93 -9.59 -21.49
C ASN A 7 -21.47 -9.25 -21.23
N PHE A 8 -20.73 -8.91 -22.29
CA PHE A 8 -19.35 -8.45 -22.18
C PHE A 8 -19.21 -7.20 -21.29
N VAL A 9 -20.02 -6.17 -21.56
CA VAL A 9 -20.03 -4.92 -20.77
C VAL A 9 -20.43 -5.21 -19.33
N SER A 10 -21.43 -6.07 -19.10
CA SER A 10 -21.87 -6.45 -17.76
C SER A 10 -20.76 -7.14 -16.96
N VAL A 11 -20.08 -8.13 -17.55
CA VAL A 11 -18.98 -8.85 -16.89
C VAL A 11 -17.81 -7.91 -16.57
N PHE A 12 -17.47 -7.00 -17.50
CA PHE A 12 -16.44 -5.99 -17.27
C PHE A 12 -16.76 -5.15 -16.01
N TRP A 13 -17.98 -4.60 -15.93
CA TRP A 13 -18.37 -3.76 -14.80
C TRP A 13 -18.47 -4.52 -13.48
N VAL A 14 -18.89 -5.79 -13.52
CA VAL A 14 -18.90 -6.66 -12.34
C VAL A 14 -17.48 -6.85 -11.81
N ILE A 15 -16.55 -7.27 -12.68
CA ILE A 15 -15.14 -7.47 -12.30
C ILE A 15 -14.53 -6.16 -11.78
N PHE A 16 -14.72 -5.07 -12.50
CA PHE A 16 -14.24 -3.75 -12.10
C PHE A 16 -14.75 -3.35 -10.71
N SER A 17 -16.06 -3.48 -10.47
CA SER A 17 -16.69 -3.06 -9.22
C SER A 17 -16.26 -3.92 -8.04
N PHE A 18 -16.19 -5.24 -8.22
CA PHE A 18 -15.70 -6.14 -7.17
C PHE A 18 -14.22 -5.91 -6.89
N SER A 19 -13.39 -5.77 -7.93
CA SER A 19 -11.96 -5.48 -7.78
C SER A 19 -11.74 -4.16 -7.03
N PHE A 20 -12.49 -3.11 -7.40
CA PHE A 20 -12.50 -1.81 -6.74
C PHE A 20 -12.84 -1.91 -5.25
N LEU A 21 -13.92 -2.62 -4.91
CA LEU A 21 -14.35 -2.77 -3.51
C LEU A 21 -13.32 -3.55 -2.69
N VAL A 22 -12.76 -4.62 -3.26
CA VAL A 22 -11.74 -5.42 -2.57
C VAL A 22 -10.47 -4.60 -2.35
N ALA A 23 -9.99 -3.87 -3.36
CA ALA A 23 -8.83 -2.98 -3.23
C ALA A 23 -9.03 -1.94 -2.13
N LEU A 24 -10.21 -1.31 -2.06
CA LEU A 24 -10.55 -0.34 -1.04
C LEU A 24 -10.37 -0.90 0.39
N THR A 25 -10.74 -2.16 0.63
CA THR A 25 -10.54 -2.80 1.94
C THR A 25 -9.06 -2.99 2.28
N GLY A 26 -8.22 -3.30 1.29
CA GLY A 26 -6.78 -3.44 1.46
C GLY A 26 -6.11 -2.08 1.71
N ALA A 27 -6.46 -1.08 0.93
CA ALA A 27 -5.89 0.27 0.98
C ALA A 27 -6.17 1.00 2.31
N MET A 28 -7.32 0.73 2.94
CA MET A 28 -7.70 1.35 4.22
C MET A 28 -7.02 0.74 5.45
N SER A 29 -6.37 -0.43 5.31
CA SER A 29 -5.66 -1.07 6.43
C SER A 29 -4.43 -0.25 6.83
N PRO A 30 -4.23 0.09 8.13
CA PRO A 30 -3.01 0.74 8.58
C PRO A 30 -1.77 -0.11 8.24
N GLY A 31 -0.79 0.50 7.59
CA GLY A 31 0.40 -0.20 7.11
C GLY A 31 1.54 0.74 6.69
N PRO A 32 2.66 0.19 6.19
CA PRO A 32 3.83 0.97 5.82
C PRO A 32 3.55 1.99 4.72
N LEU A 33 2.79 1.60 3.69
CA LEU A 33 2.46 2.46 2.54
C LEU A 33 1.53 3.62 2.95
N LEU A 34 0.50 3.33 3.76
CA LEU A 34 -0.39 4.33 4.34
C LEU A 34 0.39 5.32 5.22
N THR A 35 1.26 4.82 6.09
CA THR A 35 2.07 5.66 6.99
C THR A 35 3.05 6.52 6.19
N TYR A 36 3.71 5.94 5.19
CA TYR A 36 4.59 6.66 4.28
C TYR A 36 3.87 7.78 3.53
N THR A 37 2.65 7.50 3.05
CA THR A 37 1.79 8.50 2.39
C THR A 37 1.44 9.64 3.34
N ILE A 38 1.02 9.34 4.57
CA ILE A 38 0.73 10.35 5.59
C ILE A 38 1.95 11.26 5.83
N ILE A 39 3.12 10.67 6.07
CA ILE A 39 4.35 11.41 6.37
C ILE A 39 4.75 12.29 5.17
N LYS A 40 4.76 11.74 3.96
CA LYS A 40 5.13 12.47 2.74
C LYS A 40 4.15 13.59 2.43
N SER A 41 2.85 13.34 2.48
CA SER A 41 1.81 14.34 2.23
C SER A 41 1.83 15.46 3.27
N ALA A 42 1.99 15.12 4.55
CA ALA A 42 2.10 16.12 5.62
C ALA A 42 3.35 16.99 5.44
N LYS A 43 4.49 16.42 5.06
CA LYS A 43 5.76 17.15 4.80
C LYS A 43 5.77 17.97 3.50
N ALA A 44 4.99 17.61 2.48
CA ALA A 44 5.13 18.16 1.12
C ALA A 44 4.84 19.67 1.00
N THR A 45 5.85 20.53 0.93
CA THR A 45 5.68 22.01 1.00
C THR A 45 5.01 22.65 -0.24
N GLY A 46 4.91 21.94 -1.37
CA GLY A 46 4.33 22.48 -2.61
C GLY A 46 2.79 22.52 -2.65
N SER A 47 2.22 23.37 -3.51
CA SER A 47 0.76 23.47 -3.77
C SER A 47 0.11 22.18 -4.27
N ARG A 48 0.91 21.16 -4.61
CA ARG A 48 0.47 19.84 -5.08
C ARG A 48 0.74 18.71 -4.07
N GLY A 49 1.04 19.02 -2.81
CA GLY A 49 1.27 17.99 -1.79
C GLY A 49 0.07 17.08 -1.53
N TYR A 50 -1.14 17.57 -1.82
CA TYR A 50 -2.36 16.77 -1.79
C TYR A 50 -2.39 15.65 -2.87
N LEU A 51 -1.60 15.78 -3.95
CA LEU A 51 -1.46 14.77 -5.02
C LEU A 51 -0.36 13.73 -4.73
N MET A 52 0.32 13.79 -3.58
CA MET A 52 1.38 12.82 -3.27
C MET A 52 0.87 11.37 -3.28
N GLY A 53 -0.39 11.14 -2.86
CA GLY A 53 -1.01 9.82 -2.93
C GLY A 53 -1.03 9.25 -4.34
N ALA A 54 -1.34 10.05 -5.37
CA ALA A 54 -1.34 9.59 -6.76
C ALA A 54 0.06 9.17 -7.25
N TRP A 55 1.10 9.90 -6.87
CA TRP A 55 2.47 9.53 -7.25
C TRP A 55 2.95 8.27 -6.54
N ILE A 56 2.57 8.09 -5.27
CA ILE A 56 2.90 6.88 -4.51
C ILE A 56 2.18 5.67 -5.09
N ILE A 57 0.88 5.81 -5.38
CA ILE A 57 0.09 4.74 -6.01
C ILE A 57 0.55 4.44 -7.42
N LEU A 58 1.04 5.42 -8.19
CA LEU A 58 1.63 5.10 -9.49
C LEU A 58 2.80 4.11 -9.35
N GLY A 59 3.63 4.26 -8.31
CA GLY A 59 4.67 3.29 -7.99
C GLY A 59 4.11 1.93 -7.57
N HIS A 60 3.09 1.94 -6.70
CA HIS A 60 2.37 0.74 -6.29
C HIS A 60 1.83 -0.02 -7.51
N ALA A 61 1.13 0.67 -8.40
CA ALA A 61 0.51 0.14 -9.61
C ALA A 61 1.50 -0.56 -10.54
N ILE A 62 2.70 0.01 -10.68
CA ILE A 62 3.77 -0.61 -11.47
C ILE A 62 4.19 -1.95 -10.87
N LEU A 63 4.30 -2.02 -9.55
CA LEU A 63 4.62 -3.25 -8.84
C LEU A 63 3.48 -4.27 -8.92
N GLU A 64 2.23 -3.81 -8.81
CA GLU A 64 1.04 -4.66 -8.94
C GLU A 64 0.89 -5.24 -10.34
N LEU A 65 1.12 -4.43 -11.37
CA LEU A 65 1.18 -4.91 -12.75
C LEU A 65 2.26 -6.00 -12.91
N ALA A 66 3.44 -5.80 -12.31
CA ALA A 66 4.53 -6.77 -12.38
C ALA A 66 4.15 -8.12 -11.73
N ILE A 67 3.52 -8.10 -10.55
CA ILE A 67 3.09 -9.35 -9.90
C ILE A 67 1.93 -10.01 -10.65
N ILE A 68 0.98 -9.26 -11.21
CA ILE A 68 -0.11 -9.83 -12.04
C ILE A 68 0.48 -10.59 -13.23
N ILE A 69 1.42 -9.98 -13.97
CA ILE A 69 2.09 -10.63 -15.10
C ILE A 69 2.77 -11.91 -14.65
N LEU A 70 3.51 -11.86 -13.53
CA LEU A 70 4.24 -12.99 -12.98
C LEU A 70 3.30 -14.13 -12.54
N LEU A 71 2.15 -13.80 -11.92
CA LEU A 71 1.11 -14.77 -11.56
C LEU A 71 0.51 -15.45 -12.80
N LEU A 72 0.19 -14.67 -13.84
CA LEU A 72 -0.36 -15.17 -15.09
C LEU A 72 0.64 -16.04 -15.89
N SER A 73 1.94 -15.76 -15.78
CA SER A 73 3.00 -16.60 -16.37
C SER A 73 3.20 -17.95 -15.68
N GLY A 74 2.40 -18.30 -14.67
CA GLY A 74 2.43 -19.62 -14.02
C GLY A 74 3.17 -19.65 -12.68
N PHE A 75 3.62 -18.51 -12.15
CA PHE A 75 4.21 -18.44 -10.82
C PHE A 75 3.22 -18.76 -9.68
N SER A 76 1.93 -18.87 -9.99
CA SER A 76 0.89 -19.30 -9.05
C SER A 76 1.19 -20.66 -8.39
N PHE A 77 1.93 -21.57 -9.03
CA PHE A 77 2.33 -22.85 -8.42
C PHE A 77 3.23 -22.66 -7.19
N ILE A 78 4.11 -21.66 -7.21
CA ILE A 78 5.02 -21.36 -6.09
C ILE A 78 4.23 -20.79 -4.91
N LEU A 79 3.26 -19.91 -5.17
CA LEU A 79 2.43 -19.31 -4.13
C LEU A 79 1.36 -20.25 -3.56
N LYS A 80 1.04 -21.36 -4.24
CA LYS A 80 0.19 -22.43 -3.71
C LYS A 80 0.94 -23.37 -2.74
N ASN A 81 2.28 -23.29 -2.68
CA ASN A 81 3.05 -24.12 -1.78
C ASN A 81 2.95 -23.61 -0.33
N ILE A 82 2.45 -24.45 0.57
CA ILE A 82 2.27 -24.12 1.99
C ILE A 82 3.56 -23.63 2.67
N PHE A 83 4.73 -24.16 2.28
CA PHE A 83 6.01 -23.73 2.84
C PHE A 83 6.38 -22.32 2.39
N VAL A 84 6.07 -21.96 1.15
CA VAL A 84 6.31 -20.62 0.60
C VAL A 84 5.40 -19.59 1.28
N VAL A 85 4.11 -19.89 1.40
CA VAL A 85 3.16 -19.00 2.11
C VAL A 85 3.56 -18.83 3.58
N ARG A 86 3.98 -19.91 4.26
CA ARG A 86 4.51 -19.84 5.63
C ARG A 86 5.76 -18.95 5.72
N ALA A 87 6.71 -19.13 4.82
CA ALA A 87 7.94 -18.34 4.79
C ALA A 87 7.64 -16.85 4.56
N ILE A 88 6.79 -16.52 3.59
CA ILE A 88 6.37 -15.13 3.30
C ILE A 88 5.67 -14.52 4.52
N GLY A 89 4.74 -15.23 5.14
CA GLY A 89 4.02 -14.76 6.33
C GLY A 89 4.92 -14.49 7.52
N VAL A 90 5.86 -15.40 7.83
CA VAL A 90 6.83 -15.23 8.93
C VAL A 90 7.81 -14.10 8.64
N VAL A 91 8.49 -14.14 7.49
CA VAL A 91 9.52 -13.15 7.13
C VAL A 91 8.92 -11.76 7.08
N GLY A 92 7.82 -11.62 6.35
CA GLY A 92 7.23 -10.31 6.24
C GLY A 92 6.56 -9.87 7.55
N GLY A 93 5.96 -10.77 8.34
CA GLY A 93 5.46 -10.45 9.69
C GLY A 93 6.53 -9.82 10.59
N LEU A 94 7.75 -10.37 10.58
CA LEU A 94 8.91 -9.79 11.27
C LEU A 94 9.28 -8.41 10.73
N ILE A 95 9.28 -8.21 9.41
CA ILE A 95 9.56 -6.91 8.78
C ILE A 95 8.50 -5.87 9.19
N LEU A 96 7.23 -6.26 9.26
CA LEU A 96 6.14 -5.35 9.65
C LEU A 96 6.22 -4.96 11.13
N ILE A 97 6.57 -5.90 12.02
CA ILE A 97 6.88 -5.60 13.42
C ILE A 97 8.04 -4.61 13.49
N TYR A 98 9.10 -4.82 12.71
CA TYR A 98 10.24 -3.89 12.66
C TYR A 98 9.83 -2.49 12.23
N PHE A 99 9.01 -2.34 11.17
CA PHE A 99 8.51 -1.02 10.76
C PHE A 99 7.64 -0.36 11.83
N GLY A 100 6.73 -1.12 12.46
CA GLY A 100 5.89 -0.63 13.53
C GLY A 100 6.70 -0.15 14.74
N LEU A 101 7.67 -0.94 15.19
CA LEU A 101 8.59 -0.56 16.28
C LEU A 101 9.45 0.64 15.89
N SER A 102 9.93 0.70 14.66
CA SER A 102 10.73 1.83 14.17
C SER A 102 9.94 3.14 14.23
N ILE A 103 8.69 3.15 13.78
CA ILE A 103 7.83 4.35 13.84
C ILE A 103 7.55 4.75 15.28
N VAL A 104 7.14 3.80 16.13
CA VAL A 104 6.86 4.06 17.55
C VAL A 104 8.10 4.62 18.24
N ARG A 105 9.28 4.02 18.03
CA ARG A 105 10.55 4.50 18.56
C ARG A 105 10.89 5.91 18.06
N ASN A 106 10.74 6.18 16.75
CA ASN A 106 11.03 7.50 16.19
C ASN A 106 10.08 8.59 16.71
N VAL A 107 8.82 8.25 16.98
CA VAL A 107 7.88 9.17 17.65
C VAL A 107 8.37 9.49 19.07
N TYR A 108 8.73 8.48 19.87
CA TYR A 108 9.19 8.67 21.25
C TYR A 108 10.51 9.43 21.34
N LEU A 109 11.44 9.20 20.40
CA LEU A 109 12.71 9.93 20.32
C LEU A 109 12.55 11.35 19.76
N GLY A 110 11.39 11.69 19.19
CA GLY A 110 11.15 12.99 18.56
C GLY A 110 11.87 13.17 17.22
N ASN A 111 12.34 12.08 16.61
CA ASN A 111 13.09 12.09 15.34
C ASN A 111 12.19 12.27 14.10
N ILE A 112 10.87 12.30 14.28
CA ILE A 112 9.94 12.53 13.18
C ILE A 112 9.82 14.04 12.93
N PRO A 113 10.07 14.52 11.70
CA PRO A 113 9.97 15.93 11.36
C PRO A 113 8.61 16.50 11.77
N THR A 114 8.62 17.61 12.51
CA THR A 114 7.40 18.32 12.93
C THR A 114 7.42 19.79 12.53
N ASP A 115 8.43 20.23 11.77
CA ASP A 115 8.61 21.64 11.41
C ASP A 115 7.42 22.18 10.61
N PHE A 116 6.76 21.31 9.83
CA PHE A 116 5.54 21.64 9.09
C PHE A 116 4.32 21.92 9.99
N LEU A 117 4.35 21.56 11.27
CA LEU A 117 3.29 21.85 12.24
C LEU A 117 3.45 23.25 12.87
N ASN A 118 4.70 23.71 13.04
CA ASN A 118 5.01 24.94 13.77
C ASN A 118 5.00 26.20 12.87
N SER A 119 5.00 26.03 11.55
CA SER A 119 4.89 27.16 10.61
C SER A 119 4.22 26.73 9.31
N PRO A 120 2.94 27.09 9.08
CA PRO A 120 2.34 27.03 7.76
C PRO A 120 2.90 28.19 6.92
N GLY A 121 4.16 28.09 6.48
CA GLY A 121 4.72 29.02 5.49
C GLY A 121 6.17 29.50 5.67
N LYS A 122 6.93 29.03 6.67
CA LYS A 122 8.35 29.41 6.78
C LYS A 122 9.27 28.29 6.32
N GLN A 123 9.99 28.62 5.24
CA GLN A 123 11.09 27.87 4.68
C GLN A 123 12.09 27.50 5.78
N THR A 124 12.50 26.25 5.78
CA THR A 124 13.84 25.89 6.25
C THR A 124 14.35 24.82 5.30
N GLN A 125 15.24 25.26 4.41
CA GLN A 125 16.27 24.38 3.87
C GLN A 125 17.15 23.98 5.05
N THR A 126 16.83 22.87 5.71
CA THR A 126 17.79 22.14 6.51
C THR A 126 18.16 20.90 5.74
N SER A 127 19.09 21.11 4.80
CA SER A 127 19.98 20.07 4.30
C SER A 127 20.82 19.60 5.48
N SER A 128 20.45 18.48 6.09
CA SER A 128 21.21 17.64 7.02
C SER A 128 20.29 16.44 7.31
N GLU A 129 20.44 15.25 6.72
CA GLU A 129 21.63 14.42 6.66
C GLU A 129 21.79 13.77 5.27
N ASP A 130 22.92 14.05 4.63
CA ASP A 130 23.48 13.23 3.55
C ASP A 130 23.82 11.85 4.10
N SER A 131 22.83 10.96 4.12
CA SER A 131 23.07 9.53 4.02
C SER A 131 22.90 9.16 2.54
N PRO A 132 23.92 8.60 1.86
CA PRO A 132 23.87 8.31 0.42
C PRO A 132 22.84 7.23 0.03
N GLU A 133 22.10 6.69 1.01
CA GLU A 133 21.17 5.57 0.88
C GLU A 133 19.71 6.00 0.62
N ASN A 134 19.36 7.30 0.76
CA ASN A 134 17.96 7.74 0.85
C ASN A 134 17.38 8.49 -0.37
N LYS A 135 18.08 8.56 -1.50
CA LYS A 135 17.57 9.25 -2.71
C LYS A 135 16.34 8.57 -3.33
N GLY A 136 16.22 7.24 -3.19
CA GLY A 136 15.07 6.48 -3.69
C GLY A 136 13.76 6.80 -2.95
N LEU A 137 13.84 7.05 -1.64
CA LEU A 137 12.70 7.42 -0.80
C LEU A 137 12.31 8.90 -0.94
N GLU A 138 13.11 9.73 -1.60
CA GLU A 138 12.71 11.10 -1.94
C GLU A 138 11.66 11.13 -3.06
N ASN A 139 11.85 10.31 -4.10
CA ASN A 139 10.91 10.18 -5.20
C ASN A 139 9.67 9.38 -4.74
N PRO A 140 8.45 9.98 -4.79
CA PRO A 140 7.24 9.32 -4.31
C PRO A 140 6.91 8.02 -5.06
N VAL A 141 7.23 7.92 -6.36
CA VAL A 141 6.96 6.72 -7.17
C VAL A 141 7.86 5.57 -6.74
N ILE A 142 9.18 5.82 -6.64
CA ILE A 142 10.15 4.80 -6.20
C ILE A 142 9.87 4.40 -4.75
N GLY A 143 9.57 5.36 -3.88
CA GLY A 143 9.15 5.06 -2.51
C GLY A 143 7.88 4.23 -2.45
N GLY A 144 6.90 4.46 -3.33
CA GLY A 144 5.71 3.63 -3.47
C GLY A 144 6.06 2.17 -3.79
N ILE A 145 6.95 1.94 -4.76
CA ILE A 145 7.45 0.58 -5.09
C ILE A 145 8.14 -0.05 -3.87
N MET A 146 9.16 0.62 -3.33
CA MET A 146 10.01 0.05 -2.27
C MET A 146 9.23 -0.25 -1.00
N VAL A 147 8.35 0.66 -0.56
CA VAL A 147 7.56 0.50 0.66
C VAL A 147 6.52 -0.61 0.47
N SER A 148 5.93 -0.75 -0.72
CA SER A 148 4.99 -1.82 -1.04
C SER A 148 5.67 -3.19 -1.07
N MET A 149 6.83 -3.29 -1.75
CA MET A 149 7.64 -4.51 -1.77
C MET A 149 8.09 -4.95 -0.38
N SER A 150 8.37 -4.01 0.51
CA SER A 150 8.81 -4.29 1.89
C SER A 150 7.65 -4.69 2.81
N ASN A 151 6.40 -4.60 2.35
CA ASN A 151 5.23 -4.93 3.14
C ASN A 151 4.83 -6.42 2.97
N PRO A 152 4.94 -7.30 4.00
CA PRO A 152 4.38 -8.68 3.95
C PRO A 152 2.97 -8.74 3.39
N TYR A 153 2.15 -7.81 3.87
CA TYR A 153 0.71 -7.89 3.69
C TYR A 153 0.38 -7.84 2.22
N TRP A 154 1.12 -7.02 1.47
CA TRP A 154 0.97 -6.93 0.02
C TRP A 154 1.24 -8.28 -0.66
N TRP A 155 2.33 -8.96 -0.31
CA TRP A 155 2.65 -10.29 -0.86
C TRP A 155 1.62 -11.35 -0.47
N VAL A 156 1.22 -11.38 0.81
CA VAL A 156 0.21 -12.32 1.32
C VAL A 156 -1.14 -12.07 0.65
N TRP A 157 -1.54 -10.81 0.48
CA TRP A 157 -2.78 -10.42 -0.18
C TRP A 157 -2.80 -10.89 -1.64
N TRP A 158 -1.74 -10.65 -2.39
CA TRP A 158 -1.64 -11.11 -3.78
C TRP A 158 -1.59 -12.64 -3.92
N ALA A 159 -0.92 -13.32 -2.99
CA ALA A 159 -0.88 -14.77 -2.94
C ALA A 159 -2.23 -15.42 -2.58
N THR A 160 -3.12 -14.69 -1.90
CA THR A 160 -4.40 -15.20 -1.39
C THR A 160 -5.57 -14.60 -2.14
N ILE A 161 -6.00 -13.39 -1.76
CA ILE A 161 -7.17 -12.70 -2.29
C ILE A 161 -6.98 -12.37 -3.77
N GLY A 162 -5.84 -11.78 -4.15
CA GLY A 162 -5.55 -11.42 -5.53
C GLY A 162 -5.58 -12.64 -6.47
N LEU A 163 -4.85 -13.70 -6.12
CA LEU A 163 -4.84 -14.94 -6.88
C LEU A 163 -6.21 -15.63 -6.93
N ALA A 164 -6.93 -15.70 -5.80
CA ALA A 164 -8.27 -16.29 -5.75
C ALA A 164 -9.26 -15.54 -6.65
N PHE A 165 -9.18 -14.21 -6.67
CA PHE A 165 -9.98 -13.37 -7.55
C PHE A 165 -9.67 -13.65 -9.02
N MET A 166 -8.39 -13.71 -9.39
CA MET A 166 -7.96 -14.02 -10.75
C MET A 166 -8.46 -15.39 -11.22
N ILE A 167 -8.43 -16.40 -10.35
CA ILE A 167 -8.97 -17.74 -10.64
C ILE A 167 -10.50 -17.70 -10.77
N GLN A 168 -11.19 -17.05 -9.84
CA GLN A 168 -12.65 -17.00 -9.78
C GLN A 168 -13.29 -16.33 -11.02
N PHE A 169 -12.62 -15.31 -11.58
CA PHE A 169 -13.09 -14.60 -12.76
C PHE A 169 -12.41 -15.05 -14.06
N GLU A 170 -11.57 -16.11 -13.99
CA GLU A 170 -10.84 -16.67 -15.13
C GLU A 170 -10.00 -15.63 -15.87
N ILE A 171 -9.25 -14.82 -15.11
CA ILE A 171 -8.38 -13.78 -15.65
C ILE A 171 -7.17 -14.45 -16.29
N SER A 172 -6.91 -14.12 -17.55
CA SER A 172 -5.84 -14.67 -18.38
C SER A 172 -5.36 -13.63 -19.39
N PHE A 173 -4.20 -13.87 -20.02
CA PHE A 173 -3.72 -13.03 -21.13
C PHE A 173 -4.67 -13.02 -22.33
N ASP A 174 -5.36 -14.14 -22.59
CA ASP A 174 -6.35 -14.25 -23.67
C ASP A 174 -7.63 -13.45 -23.37
N SER A 175 -7.99 -13.34 -22.08
CA SER A 175 -9.13 -12.56 -21.60
C SER A 175 -8.75 -11.12 -21.24
N TRP A 176 -8.09 -10.41 -22.16
CA TRP A 176 -7.56 -9.05 -21.91
C TRP A 176 -8.58 -8.05 -21.34
N PRO A 177 -9.89 -8.08 -21.65
CA PRO A 177 -10.83 -7.12 -21.07
C PRO A 177 -11.13 -7.41 -19.61
N LYS A 178 -11.16 -8.68 -19.19
CA LYS A 178 -11.30 -9.06 -17.77
C LYS A 178 -10.07 -8.66 -16.98
N LEU A 179 -8.89 -8.86 -17.56
CA LEU A 179 -7.61 -8.41 -16.98
C LEU A 179 -7.59 -6.90 -16.80
N LEU A 180 -8.01 -6.15 -17.82
CA LEU A 180 -8.08 -4.70 -17.76
C LEU A 180 -9.12 -4.23 -16.72
N ALA A 181 -10.30 -4.85 -16.67
CA ALA A 181 -11.33 -4.55 -15.67
C ALA A 181 -10.81 -4.75 -14.24
N PHE A 182 -10.13 -5.87 -14.01
CA PHE A 182 -9.55 -6.21 -12.72
C PHE A 182 -8.48 -5.21 -12.30
N PHE A 183 -7.50 -4.96 -13.17
CA PHE A 183 -6.40 -4.04 -12.91
C PHE A 183 -6.92 -2.61 -12.69
N LEU A 184 -7.73 -2.08 -13.61
CA LEU A 184 -8.26 -0.71 -13.47
C LEU A 184 -9.18 -0.55 -12.27
N GLY A 185 -9.98 -1.57 -11.94
CA GLY A 185 -10.83 -1.56 -10.76
C GLY A 185 -9.99 -1.51 -9.48
N HIS A 186 -8.98 -2.37 -9.39
CA HIS A 186 -8.08 -2.46 -8.24
C HIS A 186 -7.33 -1.14 -8.03
N GLU A 187 -6.65 -0.65 -9.08
CA GLU A 187 -5.90 0.60 -9.04
C GLU A 187 -6.78 1.82 -8.75
N ALA A 188 -8.03 1.83 -9.23
CA ALA A 188 -8.97 2.90 -8.91
C ALA A 188 -9.31 2.93 -7.41
N GLY A 189 -9.45 1.76 -6.78
CA GLY A 189 -9.69 1.65 -5.33
C GLY A 189 -8.53 2.23 -4.52
N ASP A 190 -7.31 1.80 -4.86
CA ASP A 190 -6.09 2.27 -4.23
C ASP A 190 -5.87 3.76 -4.45
N LEU A 191 -6.02 4.23 -5.70
CA LEU A 191 -5.85 5.64 -6.04
C LEU A 191 -6.83 6.53 -5.29
N ILE A 192 -8.13 6.18 -5.23
CA ILE A 192 -9.13 6.97 -4.51
C ILE A 192 -8.81 7.01 -3.01
N CYS A 193 -8.49 5.86 -2.42
CA CYS A 193 -8.18 5.79 -0.99
C CYS A 193 -6.95 6.65 -0.64
N TYR A 194 -5.86 6.49 -1.39
CA TYR A 194 -4.61 7.18 -1.10
C TYR A 194 -4.63 8.65 -1.50
N LEU A 195 -5.41 9.06 -2.50
CA LEU A 195 -5.70 10.47 -2.76
C LEU A 195 -6.49 11.11 -1.62
N LEU A 196 -7.47 10.40 -1.06
CA LEU A 196 -8.22 10.87 0.09
C LEU A 196 -7.32 10.99 1.33
N ILE A 197 -6.45 10.00 1.58
CA ILE A 197 -5.49 10.04 2.68
C ILE A 197 -4.48 11.18 2.47
N SER A 198 -3.94 11.36 1.27
CA SER A 198 -2.95 12.41 1.00
C SER A 198 -3.54 13.83 1.09
N THR A 199 -4.78 14.01 0.62
CA THR A 199 -5.51 15.28 0.76
C THR A 199 -5.81 15.59 2.23
N LEU A 200 -6.32 14.61 2.99
CA LEU A 200 -6.60 14.76 4.42
C LEU A 200 -5.32 15.02 5.22
N ALA A 201 -4.21 14.34 4.88
CA ALA A 201 -2.92 14.57 5.51
C ALA A 201 -2.35 15.96 5.21
N PHE A 202 -2.46 16.42 3.96
CA PHE A 202 -1.95 17.73 3.55
C PHE A 202 -2.73 18.90 4.17
N PHE A 203 -4.06 18.84 4.17
CA PHE A 203 -4.90 19.95 4.66
C PHE A 203 -5.28 19.84 6.14
N GLY A 204 -5.46 18.61 6.64
CA GLY A 204 -5.95 18.33 8.00
C GLY A 204 -4.81 18.19 8.99
N LEU A 205 -3.89 17.24 8.78
CA LEU A 205 -2.84 16.91 9.76
C LEU A 205 -1.85 18.05 10.01
N ARG A 206 -1.69 18.99 9.05
CA ARG A 206 -0.87 20.20 9.24
C ARG A 206 -1.43 21.17 10.27
N LYS A 207 -2.73 21.11 10.53
CA LYS A 207 -3.41 21.97 11.51
C LYS A 207 -3.49 21.30 12.88
N LEU A 208 -3.07 20.05 13.01
CA LEU A 208 -3.06 19.34 14.27
C LEU A 208 -1.88 19.77 15.13
N ASP A 209 -2.04 19.62 16.44
CA ASP A 209 -0.92 19.74 17.36
C ASP A 209 0.00 18.51 17.24
N ARG A 210 1.24 18.66 17.73
CA ARG A 210 2.26 17.60 17.70
C ARG A 210 1.77 16.30 18.33
N LYS A 211 0.96 16.39 19.39
CA LYS A 211 0.44 15.22 20.11
C LYS A 211 -0.54 14.42 19.26
N ALA A 212 -1.49 15.07 18.59
CA ALA A 212 -2.44 14.37 17.74
C ALA A 212 -1.75 13.73 16.51
N TYR A 213 -0.81 14.43 15.87
CA TYR A 213 -0.03 13.86 14.75
C TYR A 213 0.76 12.61 15.17
N TYR A 214 1.46 12.69 16.31
CA TYR A 214 2.18 11.54 16.87
C TYR A 214 1.24 10.42 17.29
N GLY A 215 0.05 10.74 17.80
CA GLY A 215 -1.00 9.76 18.11
C GLY A 215 -1.41 8.94 16.89
N VAL A 216 -1.62 9.58 15.73
CA VAL A 216 -1.94 8.89 14.47
C VAL A 216 -0.81 7.94 14.05
N LEU A 217 0.45 8.38 14.16
CA LEU A 217 1.60 7.55 13.79
C LEU A 217 1.81 6.37 14.75
N VAL A 218 1.64 6.58 16.06
CA VAL A 218 1.71 5.50 17.05
C VAL A 218 0.59 4.50 16.83
N PHE A 219 -0.63 4.96 16.53
CA PHE A 219 -1.75 4.08 16.18
C PHE A 219 -1.41 3.20 14.97
N CYS A 220 -0.88 3.78 13.89
CA CYS A 220 -0.43 3.02 12.72
C CYS A 220 0.68 2.02 13.08
N GLY A 221 1.67 2.45 13.87
CA GLY A 221 2.77 1.61 14.31
C GLY A 221 2.33 0.42 15.16
N VAL A 222 1.44 0.64 16.14
CA VAL A 222 0.86 -0.42 16.98
C VAL A 222 0.05 -1.39 16.14
N PHE A 223 -0.79 -0.90 15.22
CA PHE A 223 -1.56 -1.76 14.33
C PHE A 223 -0.64 -2.64 13.46
N MET A 224 0.46 -2.07 12.91
CA MET A 224 1.47 -2.84 12.17
C MET A 224 2.12 -3.93 13.02
N ILE A 225 2.44 -3.66 14.29
CA ILE A 225 3.00 -4.68 15.20
C ILE A 225 1.99 -5.81 15.41
N LEU A 226 0.75 -5.47 15.77
CA LEU A 226 -0.31 -6.46 16.00
C LEU A 226 -0.56 -7.33 14.76
N PHE A 227 -0.64 -6.69 13.60
CA PHE A 227 -0.87 -7.37 12.34
C PHE A 227 0.33 -8.21 11.90
N GLY A 228 1.56 -7.73 12.15
CA GLY A 228 2.79 -8.49 11.88
C GLY A 228 2.91 -9.74 12.76
N VAL A 229 2.52 -9.64 14.05
CA VAL A 229 2.43 -10.80 14.94
C VAL A 229 1.37 -11.79 14.44
N TYR A 230 0.19 -11.29 14.04
CA TYR A 230 -0.87 -12.13 13.48
C TYR A 230 -0.42 -12.88 12.22
N LEU A 231 0.16 -12.16 11.24
CA LEU A 231 0.65 -12.75 9.99
C LEU A 231 1.84 -13.69 10.20
N GLY A 232 2.68 -13.45 11.20
CA GLY A 232 3.80 -14.33 11.52
C GLY A 232 3.37 -15.64 12.19
N ILE A 233 2.35 -15.60 13.04
CA ILE A 233 1.87 -16.76 13.80
C ILE A 233 0.84 -17.58 13.02
N SER A 234 -0.08 -16.93 12.31
CA SER A 234 -1.20 -17.58 11.61
C SER A 234 -0.77 -18.77 10.73
N PRO A 235 0.28 -18.65 9.89
CA PRO A 235 0.75 -19.77 9.06
C PRO A 235 1.32 -20.96 9.84
N LEU A 236 1.79 -20.74 11.08
CA LEU A 236 2.32 -21.78 11.97
C LEU A 236 1.19 -22.52 12.70
N VAL A 237 0.09 -21.84 12.98
CA VAL A 237 -1.08 -22.40 13.69
C VAL A 237 -2.01 -23.16 12.73
N MET A 238 -2.05 -22.79 11.45
CA MET A 238 -2.73 -23.57 10.41
C MET A 238 -2.06 -24.95 10.26
N LYS A 239 -2.59 -25.94 10.98
CA LYS A 239 -2.29 -27.36 10.79
C LYS A 239 -2.95 -27.84 9.50
N ASN A 240 -2.20 -28.65 8.75
CA ASN A 240 -2.54 -29.24 7.45
C ASN A 240 -3.95 -29.85 7.41
#